data_AF-A0A1I3JR59-F1
#
_entry.id   AF-A0A1I3JR59-F1
#
_cell.length_a   1.000
_cell.length_b   1.000
_cell.length_c   1.000
_cell.angle_alpha   90.00
_cell.angle_beta   90.00
_cell.angle_gamma   90.00
#
_symmetry.space_group_name_H-M   'P 1'
#
loop_
_entity.id
_entity.type
_entity.pdbx_description
1 polymer ?
#
loop_
_entity_poly.entity_id
_entity_poly.type
_entity_poly.pdbx_seq_one_letter_code
_entity_poly.pdbx_strand_id
1 'polypeptide(L)'
;MNYFVLDRASNLVVGVIASSFTPTDSQDVRFIKASDKALDSYYKLLEHSPGIFPDIGQLMAVSPYTLDIVTGDRSGTTKPVLTRLR
;
A
#
# COMPACT_ATOMS: atom_id res chain seq x y z
N MET A 1 13.83 5.91 5.09
CA MET A 1 12.70 4.95 5.16
C MET A 1 11.80 5.19 3.97
N ASN A 2 11.13 4.16 3.47
CA ASN A 2 10.23 4.30 2.32
C ASN A 2 8.77 4.25 2.78
N TYR A 3 7.91 4.96 2.05
CA TYR A 3 6.49 5.05 2.34
C TYR A 3 5.69 4.97 1.04
N PHE A 4 4.62 4.18 1.05
CA PHE A 4 3.55 4.26 0.06
C PHE A 4 2.72 5.51 0.32
N VAL A 5 2.47 6.27 -0.74
CA VAL A 5 1.51 7.37 -0.76
C VAL A 5 0.19 6.80 -1.21
N LEU A 6 -0.81 6.85 -0.35
CA LEU A 6 -2.17 6.42 -0.63
C LEU A 6 -3.06 7.63 -0.84
N ASP A 7 -3.86 7.60 -1.89
CA ASP A 7 -5.02 8.47 -1.98
C ASP A 7 -6.10 8.01 -0.99
N ARG A 8 -6.58 8.91 -0.13
CA ARG A 8 -7.54 8.55 0.93
C ARG A 8 -8.93 8.23 0.40
N ALA A 9 -9.33 8.81 -0.74
CA ALA A 9 -10.66 8.60 -1.30
C ALA A 9 -10.78 7.22 -1.97
N SER A 10 -9.71 6.76 -2.60
CA SER A 10 -9.70 5.55 -3.43
C SER A 10 -8.85 4.40 -2.89
N ASN A 11 -8.02 4.62 -1.86
CA ASN A 11 -7.03 3.67 -1.32
C ASN A 11 -5.97 3.20 -2.35
N LEU A 12 -5.84 3.91 -3.46
CA LEU A 12 -4.85 3.61 -4.49
C LEU A 12 -3.46 4.06 -4.05
N VAL A 13 -2.46 3.23 -4.34
CA VAL A 13 -1.05 3.64 -4.21
C VAL A 13 -0.70 4.55 -5.37
N VAL A 14 -0.71 5.86 -5.11
CA VAL A 14 -0.39 6.89 -6.10
C VAL A 14 1.11 7.14 -6.23
N GLY A 15 1.92 6.66 -5.29
CA GLY A 15 3.37 6.73 -5.41
C GLY A 15 4.12 6.15 -4.22
N VAL A 16 5.45 6.27 -4.29
CA VAL A 16 6.38 5.90 -3.22
C VAL A 16 7.30 7.08 -2.95
N ILE A 17 7.52 7.39 -1.67
CA ILE A 17 8.49 8.40 -1.26
C ILE A 17 9.53 7.80 -0.31
N ALA A 18 10.74 8.34 -0.39
CA ALA A 18 11.79 8.11 0.59
C ALA A 18 11.88 9.33 1.51
N SER A 19 11.83 9.11 2.82
CA SER A 19 11.97 10.17 3.82
C SER A 19 12.84 9.70 4.99
N SER A 20 13.61 10.61 5.57
CA SER A 20 14.36 10.39 6.82
C SER A 20 13.48 10.54 8.07
N PHE A 21 12.28 11.10 7.93
CA PHE A 21 11.30 11.31 9.01
C PHE A 21 9.93 10.73 8.62
N THR A 22 9.07 10.48 9.61
CA THR A 22 7.70 10.01 9.37
C THR A 22 6.87 11.14 8.73
N PRO A 23 6.39 10.97 7.48
CA PRO A 23 5.56 11.97 6.84
C PRO A 23 4.23 12.13 7.58
N THR A 24 3.69 13.34 7.59
CA THR A 24 2.39 13.63 8.20
C THR A 24 1.28 13.37 7.19
N ASP A 25 0.27 12.58 7.58
CA ASP A 25 -0.95 12.41 6.80
C ASP A 25 -1.63 13.76 6.51
N SER A 26 -2.26 13.87 5.34
CA SER A 26 -3.09 15.02 4.97
C SER A 26 -4.54 14.60 4.78
N GLN A 27 -5.40 15.54 4.36
CA GLN A 27 -6.79 15.23 4.02
C GLN A 27 -6.88 14.32 2.78
N ASP A 28 -5.98 14.51 1.82
CA ASP A 28 -6.03 13.81 0.53
C ASP A 28 -5.17 12.55 0.52
N VAL A 29 -4.04 12.56 1.24
CA VAL A 29 -3.09 11.44 1.22
C VAL A 29 -2.76 10.89 2.58
N ARG A 30 -2.50 9.59 2.60
CA ARG A 30 -2.03 8.83 3.76
C ARG A 30 -0.68 8.19 3.45
N PHE A 31 0.22 8.16 4.42
CA PHE A 31 1.53 7.54 4.26
C PHE A 31 1.59 6.23 5.04
N ILE A 32 1.88 5.14 4.34
CA ILE A 32 2.08 3.82 4.95
C ILE A 32 3.53 3.44 4.77
N LYS A 33 4.20 3.04 5.84
CA LYS A 33 5.59 2.58 5.77
C LYS A 33 5.70 1.41 4.80
N ALA A 34 6.73 1.40 3.97
CA ALA A 34 6.99 0.33 3.02
C ALA A 34 8.31 -0.36 3.40
N SER A 35 8.26 -1.67 3.58
CA SER A 35 9.47 -2.49 3.63
C SER A 35 10.01 -2.73 2.22
N ASP A 36 11.30 -3.04 2.10
CA ASP A 36 11.92 -3.30 0.79
C ASP A 36 11.21 -4.45 0.06
N LYS A 37 10.78 -5.49 0.79
CA LYS A 37 10.00 -6.60 0.23
C LYS A 37 8.63 -6.16 -0.31
N ALA A 38 7.96 -5.23 0.37
CA ALA A 38 6.69 -4.69 -0.08
C ALA A 38 6.85 -3.84 -1.34
N LEU A 39 7.95 -3.08 -1.43
CA LEU A 39 8.31 -2.31 -2.62
C LEU A 39 8.61 -3.22 -3.81
N ASP A 40 9.36 -4.30 -3.59
CA ASP A 40 9.64 -5.28 -4.65
C ASP A 40 8.34 -5.86 -5.24
N SER A 41 7.37 -6.20 -4.39
CA SER A 41 6.05 -6.66 -4.83
C SER A 41 5.29 -5.59 -5.62
N TYR A 42 5.36 -4.33 -5.18
CA TYR A 42 4.74 -3.20 -5.87
C TYR A 42 5.34 -2.97 -7.26
N TYR A 43 6.67 -2.92 -7.38
CA TYR A 43 7.33 -2.70 -8.66
C TYR A 43 7.11 -3.87 -9.62
N LYS A 44 7.14 -5.12 -9.13
CA LYS A 44 6.77 -6.28 -9.96
C LYS A 44 5.35 -6.18 -10.50
N LEU A 45 4.40 -5.70 -9.69
CA LEU A 45 3.02 -5.52 -10.13
C LEU A 45 2.92 -4.44 -11.22
N LEU A 46 3.67 -3.35 -11.09
CA LEU A 46 3.74 -2.29 -12.11
C LEU A 46 4.41 -2.76 -13.40
N GLU A 47 5.41 -3.64 -13.33
CA GLU A 47 6.04 -4.24 -14.51
C GLU A 47 5.04 -5.09 -15.32
N HIS A 48 4.15 -5.83 -14.64
CA HIS A 48 3.14 -6.66 -15.29
C HIS A 48 1.93 -5.85 -15.78
N SER A 49 1.63 -4.73 -15.11
CA SER A 49 0.46 -3.89 -15.35
C SER A 49 0.85 -2.41 -15.43
N PRO A 50 1.60 -1.99 -16.47
CA PRO A 50 2.05 -0.61 -16.60
C PRO A 50 0.85 0.35 -16.72
N GLY A 51 0.90 1.46 -15.97
CA GLY A 51 -0.15 2.48 -15.98
C GLY A 51 -1.34 2.22 -15.04
N ILE A 52 -1.33 1.12 -14.29
CA ILE A 52 -2.34 0.85 -13.26
C ILE A 52 -1.79 1.25 -11.88
N PHE A 53 -2.60 1.97 -11.10
CA PHE A 53 -2.33 2.21 -9.69
C PHE A 53 -2.95 1.08 -8.88
N PRO A 54 -2.16 0.22 -8.22
CA PRO A 54 -2.71 -0.86 -7.44
C PRO A 54 -3.35 -0.34 -6.16
N ASP A 55 -4.48 -0.93 -5.81
CA ASP A 55 -5.13 -0.72 -4.51
C ASP A 55 -4.27 -1.32 -3.38
N ILE A 56 -4.23 -0.66 -2.22
CA ILE A 56 -3.45 -1.16 -1.08
C ILE A 56 -3.90 -2.56 -0.63
N GLY A 57 -5.19 -2.88 -0.73
CA GLY A 57 -5.74 -4.20 -0.44
C GLY A 57 -5.27 -5.26 -1.43
N GLN A 58 -5.12 -4.90 -2.71
CA GLN A 58 -4.51 -5.78 -3.72
C GLN A 58 -3.05 -6.05 -3.40
N LEU A 59 -2.30 -5.03 -2.97
CA LEU A 59 -0.92 -5.19 -2.50
C LEU A 59 -0.80 -6.05 -1.25
N MET A 60 -1.73 -5.94 -0.30
CA MET A 60 -1.77 -6.81 0.88
C MET A 60 -2.04 -8.27 0.52
N ALA A 61 -2.82 -8.51 -0.53
CA ALA A 61 -3.12 -9.87 -1.00
C ALA A 61 -1.93 -10.51 -1.73
N VAL A 62 -1.14 -9.71 -2.43
CA VAL A 62 0.08 -10.15 -3.15
C VAL A 62 1.29 -10.24 -2.21
N SER A 63 1.35 -9.36 -1.21
CA SER A 63 2.48 -9.27 -0.28
C SER A 63 1.99 -9.32 1.17
N PRO A 64 2.22 -10.43 1.89
CA PRO A 64 1.89 -10.54 3.31
C PRO A 64 2.66 -9.50 4.16
N TYR A 65 3.80 -9.03 3.67
CA TYR A 65 4.60 -7.99 4.32
C TYR A 65 3.91 -6.62 4.30
N THR A 66 3.11 -6.32 3.27
CA THR A 66 2.29 -5.11 3.24
C THR A 66 1.14 -5.22 4.22
N LEU A 67 0.54 -6.41 4.35
CA LEU A 67 -0.52 -6.68 5.32
C LEU A 67 0.00 -6.45 6.74
N ASP A 68 1.15 -7.02 7.11
CA ASP A 68 1.72 -6.87 8.45
C ASP A 68 1.97 -5.41 8.83
N ILE A 69 2.39 -4.57 7.88
CA ILE A 69 2.63 -3.14 8.13
C ILE A 69 1.32 -2.37 8.28
N VAL A 70 0.30 -2.71 7.49
CA VAL A 70 -1.02 -2.07 7.56
C VAL A 70 -1.80 -2.51 8.81
N THR A 71 -1.66 -3.77 9.22
CA THR A 71 -2.36 -4.33 10.40
C THR A 71 -1.57 -4.20 11.70
N GLY A 72 -0.26 -3.94 11.64
CA GLY A 72 0.64 -3.89 12.80
C GLY A 72 0.27 -2.88 13.89
N ASP A 73 -0.54 -1.86 13.56
CA ASP A 73 -1.03 -0.86 14.51
C ASP A 73 -2.52 -1.04 14.90
N ARG A 74 -3.24 -2.03 14.34
CA ARG A 74 -4.63 -2.30 14.71
C ARG A 74 -4.86 -3.79 14.88
N SER A 75 -5.10 -4.20 16.13
CA SER A 75 -5.73 -5.48 16.48
C SER A 75 -7.20 -5.54 16.03
N GLY A 76 -7.47 -5.18 14.78
CA GLY A 76 -8.78 -5.25 14.15
C GLY A 76 -8.78 -6.34 13.10
N THR A 77 -9.52 -7.41 13.36
CA THR A 77 -9.82 -8.56 12.50
C THR A 77 -10.52 -8.15 11.20
N THR A 78 -9.84 -7.38 10.34
CA THR A 78 -10.38 -6.95 9.05
C THR A 78 -9.78 -7.85 7.99
N LYS A 79 -10.54 -8.88 7.60
CA LYS A 79 -10.16 -9.72 6.45
C LYS A 79 -10.23 -8.86 5.19
N PRO A 80 -9.15 -8.74 4.40
CA PRO A 80 -9.23 -8.02 3.12
C PRO A 80 -10.28 -8.70 2.24
N VAL A 81 -11.31 -7.94 1.86
CA VAL A 81 -12.37 -8.44 0.97
C VAL A 81 -11.82 -8.40 -0.44
N LEU A 82 -11.39 -9.57 -0.94
CA LEU A 82 -11.02 -9.75 -2.33
C LEU A 82 -12.29 -9.87 -3.16
N THR A 83 -12.86 -8.74 -3.57
CA THR A 83 -13.97 -8.73 -4.52
C THR A 83 -13.42 -9.01 -5.92
N ARG A 84 -13.72 -10.20 -6.47
CA ARG A 84 -13.55 -10.45 -7.92
C ARG A 84 -14.66 -9.69 -8.67
N LEU A 85 -14.27 -8.72 -9.50
CA LEU A 85 -15.17 -8.15 -10.50
C LEU A 85 -15.51 -9.26 -11.51
N ARG A 86 -16.81 -9.47 -11.72
CA ARG A 86 -17.40 -10.44 -12.66
C ARG A 86 -17.49 -9.84 -14.06
#